data_AF-A0A5N9HFG6-F1
#
_entry.id   AF-A0A5N9HFG6-F1
#
_cell.length_a   1.000
_cell.length_b   1.000
_cell.length_c   1.000
_cell.angle_alpha   90.00
_cell.angle_beta   90.00
_cell.angle_gamma   90.00
#
_symmetry.space_group_name_H-M   'P 1'
#
loop_
_entity.id
_entity.type
_entity.pdbx_description
1 polymer ?
#
loop_
_entity_poly.entity_id
_entity_poly.type
_entity_poly.pdbx_seq_one_letter_code
_entity_poly.pdbx_strand_id
1 'polypeptide(L)' 'MHTVVHLAADTTGGWNWERIHCFNIGGPYNVFEASKQNDVRRIIFASSGGTMLG' A
#
# COMPACT_ATOMS: atom_id res chain seq x y z
N MET A 1 1.74 -10.08 15.97
CA MET A 1 1.98 -8.64 15.68
C MET A 1 0.76 -7.84 16.12
N HIS A 2 0.91 -6.61 16.61
CA HIS A 2 -0.23 -5.80 17.08
C HIS A 2 -0.65 -4.70 16.08
N THR A 3 0.26 -4.25 15.22
CA THR A 3 0.01 -3.21 14.21
C THR A 3 0.98 -3.40 13.05
N VAL A 4 0.51 -3.13 11.83
CA VAL A 4 1.35 -3.07 10.62
C VAL A 4 1.47 -1.63 10.16
N VAL A 5 2.69 -1.22 9.81
CA VAL A 5 2.97 0.08 9.19
C VAL A 5 3.50 -0.19 7.78
N HIS A 6 2.73 0.22 6.78
CA HIS A 6 3.06 0.03 5.36
C HIS A 6 3.48 1.35 4.74
N LEU A 7 4.78 1.47 4.46
CA LEU A 7 5.42 2.63 3.83
C LEU A 7 5.99 2.31 2.44
N ALA A 8 5.80 1.08 1.97
CA ALA A 8 6.34 0.66 0.68
C ALA A 8 5.46 1.20 -0.46
N ALA A 9 6.09 1.88 -1.41
CA ALA A 9 5.47 2.32 -2.64
C ALA A 9 6.57 2.54 -3.69
N ASP A 10 6.22 2.34 -4.95
CA ASP A 10 6.97 2.88 -6.07
C ASP A 10 6.67 4.37 -6.21
N THR A 11 7.72 5.19 -6.12
CA THR A 11 7.67 6.65 -6.18
C THR A 11 8.48 7.23 -7.34
N THR A 12 8.94 6.40 -8.30
CA THR A 12 9.88 6.83 -9.34
C THR A 12 9.31 7.82 -10.37
N GLY A 13 8.07 8.30 -10.21
CA GLY A 13 7.50 9.44 -10.95
C GLY A 13 7.17 9.20 -12.43
N GLY A 14 7.36 7.98 -12.93
CA GLY A 14 7.25 7.66 -14.37
C GLY A 14 5.86 7.24 -14.86
N TRP A 15 4.82 7.27 -14.01
CA TRP A 15 3.45 6.84 -14.34
C TRP A 15 3.36 5.50 -15.10
N ASN A 16 4.28 4.57 -14.81
CA ASN A 16 4.22 3.23 -15.37
C ASN A 16 3.10 2.46 -14.67
N TRP A 17 2.04 2.19 -15.42
CA TRP A 17 0.83 1.57 -14.89
C TRP A 17 1.12 0.19 -14.28
N GLU A 18 1.90 -0.65 -14.94
CA GLU A 18 2.18 -2.02 -14.48
C GLU A 18 2.90 -2.02 -13.14
N ARG A 19 3.87 -1.12 -12.95
CA ARG A 19 4.60 -0.95 -11.69
C ARG A 19 3.71 -0.37 -10.60
N ILE A 20 2.92 0.66 -10.90
CA ILE A 20 2.00 1.26 -9.93
C ILE A 20 0.95 0.23 -9.50
N HIS A 21 0.37 -0.51 -10.43
CA HIS A 21 -0.58 -1.57 -10.14
C HIS A 21 0.05 -2.67 -9.28
N CYS A 22 1.25 -3.13 -9.63
CA CYS A 22 1.93 -4.19 -8.88
C CYS A 22 2.30 -3.74 -7.45
N PHE A 23 2.99 -2.60 -7.32
CA PHE A 23 3.57 -2.17 -6.05
C PHE A 23 2.63 -1.34 -5.18
N ASN A 24 1.90 -0.38 -5.76
CA ASN A 24 1.13 0.61 -5.00
C ASN A 24 -0.33 0.18 -4.79
N ILE A 25 -0.82 -0.80 -5.56
CA ILE A 25 -2.16 -1.38 -5.38
C ILE A 25 -2.04 -2.82 -4.86
N GLY A 26 -1.31 -3.67 -5.59
CA GLY A 26 -1.09 -5.07 -5.21
C GLY A 26 -0.33 -5.24 -3.90
N GLY A 27 0.69 -4.41 -3.67
CA GLY A 27 1.47 -4.41 -2.41
C GLY A 27 0.59 -4.19 -1.17
N PRO A 28 -0.16 -3.08 -1.08
CA PRO A 28 -1.11 -2.85 0.01
C PRO A 28 -2.16 -3.94 0.12
N TYR A 29 -2.74 -4.41 -0.99
CA TYR A 29 -3.73 -5.50 -0.97
C TYR A 29 -3.20 -6.74 -0.25
N ASN A 30 -1.99 -7.19 -0.62
CA ASN A 30 -1.35 -8.34 0.02
C ASN A 30 -1.11 -8.10 1.52
N VAL A 31 -0.75 -6.88 1.91
CA VAL A 31 -0.56 -6.51 3.32
C VAL A 31 -1.89 -6.55 4.09
N PHE A 32 -2.98 -6.07 3.49
CA PHE A 32 -4.32 -6.16 4.09
C PHE A 32 -4.77 -7.61 4.26
N GLU A 33 -4.60 -8.46 3.23
CA GLU A 33 -4.97 -9.88 3.30
C GLU A 33 -4.11 -10.64 4.31
N ALA A 34 -2.80 -10.42 4.33
CA ALA A 34 -1.91 -11.03 5.33
C ALA A 34 -2.27 -10.57 6.75
N SER A 35 -2.62 -9.30 6.93
CA SER A 35 -3.04 -8.75 8.23
C SER A 35 -4.35 -9.40 8.70
N LYS A 36 -5.33 -9.57 7.79
CA LYS A 36 -6.59 -10.25 8.06
C LYS A 36 -6.38 -11.71 8.46
N GLN A 37 -5.51 -12.44 7.75
CA GLN A 37 -5.18 -13.84 8.06
C GLN A 37 -4.50 -14.02 9.43
N ASN A 38 -3.84 -12.98 9.94
CA ASN A 38 -3.10 -12.99 11.20
C ASN A 38 -3.82 -12.21 12.34
N ASP A 39 -5.11 -11.89 12.16
CA ASP A 39 -5.93 -11.12 13.12
C ASP A 39 -5.31 -9.76 13.54
N VAL A 40 -4.55 -9.13 12.63
CA VAL A 40 -4.00 -7.79 12.85
C VAL A 40 -5.03 -6.74 12.44
N ARG A 41 -5.67 -6.11 13.43
CA ARG A 41 -6.77 -5.15 13.20
C ARG A 41 -6.33 -3.73 12.89
N ARG A 42 -5.09 -3.35 13.22
CA ARG A 42 -4.57 -2.00 13.00
C ARG A 42 -3.50 -1.98 11.92
N ILE A 43 -3.78 -1.23 10.85
CA ILE A 43 -2.89 -1.03 9.72
C ILE A 43 -2.76 0.48 9.48
N ILE A 44 -1.54 0.98 9.40
CA ILE A 44 -1.23 2.37 9.04
C ILE A 44 -0.59 2.34 7.66
N PHE A 45 -1.27 2.91 6.68
CA PHE A 45 -0.83 2.97 5.28
C PHE A 45 -0.47 4.41 4.90
N ALA A 46 0.72 4.62 4.37
CA ALA A 46 1.12 5.92 3.84
C ALA A 46 0.58 6.10 2.42
N SER A 47 -0.30 7.09 2.23
CA SER A 47 -0.79 7.54 0.93
C SER A 47 -0.07 8.83 0.49
N SER A 48 -0.30 9.27 -0.75
CA SER A 48 0.27 10.50 -1.30
C SER A 48 -0.82 11.55 -1.57
N GLY A 49 -0.46 12.83 -1.49
CA GLY A 49 -1.37 13.92 -1.85
C GLY A 49 -1.72 13.97 -3.35
N GLY A 50 -0.91 13.33 -4.21
CA GLY A 50 -1.16 13.28 -5.65
C GLY A 50 -2.51 12.65 -6.01
N THR A 51 -3.00 11.71 -5.20
CA THR A 51 -4.33 11.11 -5.37
C THR A 51 -5.48 12.08 -5.10
N MET A 52 -5.23 13.19 -4.40
CA MET A 52 -6.25 14.20 -4.08
C MET A 52 -6.34 15.32 -5.13
N LEU A 53 -5.39 15.41 -6.05
CA LEU A 53 -5.24 16.51 -7.01
C LEU A 53 -5.78 16.17 -8.41
N GLY A 54 -6.78 15.27 -8.48
CA GLY A 54 -7.33 14.66 -9.70
C GLY A 54 -7.61 15.62 -10.86
#